data_AF-A0A8B6FLX2-F1
#
_entry.id   AF-A0A8B6FLX2-F1
#
_cell.length_a   1.000
_cell.length_b   1.000
_cell.length_c   1.000
_cell.angle_alpha   90.00
_cell.angle_beta   90.00
_cell.angle_gamma   90.00
#
_symmetry.space_group_name_H-M   'P 1'
#
loop_
_entity.id
_entity.type
_entity.pdbx_description
1 polymer ?
#
loop_
_entity_poly.entity_id
_entity_poly.type
_entity_poly.pdbx_seq_one_letter_code
_entity_poly.pdbx_strand_id
1 'polypeptide(L)'
;MCAGVLYHSNMYPNHRDMWPNYGADTAHWRIWKIVSLPYWQLYGELFLDELKGETNSNGTCTYVESEWESNPDIERCVEYDWAIMVIAAMYMLISNLLLFNLIIALFSYRFKEVQNNSDRLWKYWRFATIKDYSTRLPVPFNVFSHIINCITICCKRNKQNSKKTNDTREEENNRLKKCIEAYPFQPETLIKLQSKYANSRLYSEMTKQF
;
A
#
# COMPACT_ATOMS: atom_id res chain seq x y z
N MET A 1 11.05 17.87 2.76
CA MET A 1 10.73 19.30 2.55
C MET A 1 11.74 20.22 3.19
N CYS A 2 11.99 20.19 4.52
CA CYS A 2 12.95 21.10 5.17
C CYS A 2 14.35 21.09 4.52
N ALA A 3 14.92 19.91 4.27
CA ALA A 3 16.21 19.79 3.58
C ALA A 3 16.18 20.41 2.16
N GLY A 4 15.11 20.18 1.41
CA GLY A 4 14.94 20.75 0.06
C GLY A 4 14.80 22.28 0.06
N VAL A 5 14.13 22.87 1.05
CA VAL A 5 14.05 24.33 1.20
C VAL A 5 15.42 24.90 1.55
N LEU A 6 16.15 24.25 2.47
CA LEU A 6 17.52 24.67 2.83
C LEU A 6 18.46 24.59 1.63
N TYR A 7 18.38 23.53 0.82
CA TYR A 7 19.16 23.43 -0.42
C TYR A 7 18.83 24.57 -1.37
N HIS A 8 17.55 24.81 -1.65
CA HIS A 8 17.15 25.86 -2.58
C HIS A 8 17.55 27.26 -2.09
N SER A 9 17.43 27.54 -0.78
CA SER A 9 17.83 28.83 -0.20
C SER A 9 19.34 29.09 -0.28
N ASN A 10 20.18 28.06 -0.14
CA ASN A 10 21.63 28.21 -0.21
C ASN A 10 22.18 28.16 -1.65
N MET A 11 21.53 27.39 -2.54
CA MET A 11 21.93 27.32 -3.95
C MET A 11 21.53 28.56 -4.75
N TYR A 12 20.39 29.16 -4.40
CA TYR A 12 19.82 30.31 -5.09
C TYR A 12 19.55 31.49 -4.13
N PRO A 13 20.58 32.12 -3.51
CA PRO A 13 20.36 33.30 -2.67
C PRO A 13 19.77 34.48 -3.46
N ASN A 14 18.89 35.27 -2.86
CA ASN A 14 18.21 36.42 -3.51
C ASN A 14 17.31 36.10 -4.71
N HIS A 15 17.10 34.83 -5.08
CA HIS A 15 16.08 34.45 -6.07
C HIS A 15 14.71 34.33 -5.39
N ARG A 16 13.75 35.17 -5.78
CA ARG A 16 12.47 35.34 -5.08
C ARG A 16 11.31 34.53 -5.70
N ASP A 17 11.50 34.06 -6.93
CA ASP A 17 10.43 33.45 -7.72
C ASP A 17 10.47 31.92 -7.58
N MET A 18 9.61 31.38 -6.71
CA MET A 18 9.45 29.93 -6.53
C MET A 18 8.57 29.29 -7.60
N TRP A 19 7.72 30.10 -8.22
CA TRP A 19 6.73 29.70 -9.21
C TRP A 19 7.06 30.43 -10.51
N PRO A 20 6.86 29.81 -11.68
CA PRO A 20 7.03 30.53 -12.94
C PRO A 20 6.09 31.72 -13.00
N ASN A 21 6.60 32.88 -13.44
CA ASN A 21 5.75 34.00 -13.85
C ASN A 21 4.90 33.60 -15.06
N TYR A 22 3.75 34.25 -15.24
CA TYR A 22 2.82 34.00 -16.35
C TYR A 22 3.56 34.15 -17.70
N GLY A 23 3.87 33.02 -18.36
CA GLY A 23 4.54 32.99 -19.66
C GLY A 23 5.71 32.00 -19.78
N ALA A 24 6.28 31.54 -18.66
CA ALA A 24 7.30 30.49 -18.69
C ALA A 24 6.66 29.10 -18.80
N ASP A 25 7.36 28.19 -19.48
CA ASP A 25 6.98 26.79 -19.65
C ASP A 25 6.70 26.13 -18.30
N THR A 26 5.48 25.61 -18.15
CA THR A 26 4.99 24.92 -16.94
C THR A 26 5.74 23.63 -16.64
N ALA A 27 6.70 23.24 -17.47
CA ALA A 27 7.46 22.00 -17.38
C ALA A 27 8.51 22.01 -16.25
N HIS A 28 8.97 23.18 -15.79
CA HIS A 28 10.06 23.28 -14.81
C HIS A 28 9.68 24.07 -13.55
N TRP A 29 8.65 23.64 -12.80
CA TRP A 29 8.40 24.28 -11.50
C TRP A 29 9.54 23.97 -10.52
N ARG A 30 10.16 25.02 -9.97
CA ARG A 30 11.23 24.90 -8.97
C ARG A 30 10.78 24.19 -7.69
N ILE A 31 9.48 24.26 -7.35
CA ILE A 31 8.91 23.49 -6.23
C ILE A 31 9.08 21.97 -6.41
N TRP A 32 9.04 21.47 -7.66
CA TRP A 32 9.28 20.05 -7.91
C TRP A 32 10.72 19.67 -7.59
N LYS A 33 11.71 20.53 -7.91
CA LYS A 33 13.11 20.33 -7.54
C LYS A 33 13.31 20.32 -6.02
N ILE A 34 12.64 21.22 -5.29
CA ILE A 34 12.67 21.28 -3.82
C ILE A 34 12.19 19.96 -3.18
N VAL A 35 11.20 19.31 -3.78
CA VAL A 35 10.63 18.05 -3.26
C VAL A 35 11.40 16.83 -3.76
N SER A 36 11.75 16.79 -5.05
CA SER A 36 12.31 15.62 -5.71
C SER A 36 13.78 15.39 -5.35
N LEU A 37 14.58 16.45 -5.20
CA LEU A 37 16.01 16.33 -4.91
C LEU A 37 16.29 15.58 -3.59
N PRO A 38 15.76 15.98 -2.42
CA PRO A 38 15.94 15.19 -1.20
C PRO A 38 15.20 13.84 -1.24
N TYR A 39 14.15 13.69 -2.05
CA TYR A 39 13.47 12.40 -2.22
C TYR A 39 14.39 11.37 -2.88
N TRP A 40 15.07 11.73 -3.97
CA TRP A 40 16.00 10.82 -4.65
C TRP A 40 17.23 10.49 -3.79
N GLN A 41 17.67 11.42 -2.94
CA GLN A 41 18.72 11.16 -1.97
C GLN A 41 18.37 10.00 -1.02
N LEU A 42 17.09 9.83 -0.64
CA LEU A 42 16.65 8.67 0.17
C LEU A 42 16.94 7.33 -0.50
N TYR A 43 16.99 7.29 -1.83
CA TYR A 43 17.27 6.10 -2.62
C TYR A 43 18.75 5.93 -2.98
N GLY A 44 19.62 6.86 -2.56
CA GLY A 44 21.06 6.80 -2.80
C GLY A 44 21.57 7.70 -3.94
N GLU A 45 20.69 8.40 -4.65
CA GLU A 45 21.06 9.31 -5.73
C GLU A 45 21.36 10.71 -5.18
N LEU A 46 22.65 11.08 -5.09
CA LEU A 46 23.08 12.28 -4.36
C LEU A 46 23.16 13.55 -5.23
N PHE A 47 23.26 13.41 -6.56
CA PHE A 47 23.39 14.52 -7.53
C PHE A 47 24.43 15.57 -7.13
N LEU A 48 25.63 15.13 -6.72
CA LEU A 48 26.70 16.02 -6.23
C LEU A 48 27.10 17.09 -7.26
N ASP A 49 27.05 16.77 -8.54
CA ASP A 49 27.45 17.68 -9.61
C ASP A 49 26.45 18.84 -9.77
N GLU A 50 25.16 18.57 -9.53
CA GLU A 50 24.09 19.58 -9.47
C GLU A 50 24.23 20.43 -8.19
N LEU A 51 24.54 19.80 -7.05
CA LEU A 51 24.75 20.49 -5.77
C LEU A 51 25.98 21.42 -5.78
N LYS A 52 27.03 21.04 -6.51
CA LYS A 52 28.27 21.82 -6.63
C LYS A 52 28.23 22.88 -7.73
N GLY A 53 27.18 22.90 -8.55
CA GLY A 53 27.11 23.78 -9.72
C GLY A 53 28.12 23.42 -10.81
N GLU A 54 28.64 22.18 -10.85
CA GLU A 54 29.54 21.72 -11.91
C GLU A 54 28.79 21.60 -13.25
N THR A 55 27.47 21.45 -13.22
CA THR A 55 26.59 21.46 -14.40
C THR A 55 26.44 22.82 -15.08
N ASN A 56 26.93 23.91 -14.47
CA ASN A 56 26.87 25.27 -15.02
C ASN A 56 27.84 25.48 -16.22
N SER A 57 28.67 24.48 -16.56
CA SER A 57 29.72 24.59 -17.59
C SER A 57 29.21 24.75 -19.03
N ASN A 58 27.92 24.50 -19.28
CA ASN A 58 27.34 24.59 -20.63
C ASN A 58 26.90 26.02 -21.02
N GLY A 59 27.05 27.01 -20.13
CA GLY A 59 26.97 28.44 -20.46
C GLY A 59 25.57 29.06 -20.58
N THR A 60 24.52 28.37 -20.12
CA THR A 60 23.13 28.88 -20.17
C THR A 60 22.66 29.54 -18.87
N CYS A 61 23.55 29.79 -17.91
CA CYS A 61 23.21 30.41 -16.64
C CYS A 61 24.06 31.65 -16.35
N THR A 62 23.54 32.56 -15.52
CA THR A 62 24.23 33.79 -15.11
C THR A 62 24.27 33.97 -13.59
N TYR A 63 25.25 34.74 -13.11
CA TYR A 63 25.38 35.20 -11.71
C TYR A 63 24.90 36.65 -11.52
N VAL A 64 24.49 37.33 -12.61
CA VAL A 64 24.03 38.73 -12.60
C VAL A 64 22.50 38.83 -12.45
N GLU A 65 22.04 39.56 -11.43
CA GLU A 65 20.61 39.66 -11.08
C GLU A 65 19.72 40.23 -12.18
N SER A 66 20.18 41.30 -12.82
CA SER A 66 19.43 41.92 -13.91
C SER A 66 19.25 41.00 -15.13
N GLU A 67 20.10 39.99 -15.32
CA GLU A 67 20.06 39.15 -16.52
C GLU A 67 18.98 38.05 -16.43
N TRP A 68 18.86 37.35 -15.30
CA TRP A 68 17.77 36.36 -15.12
C TRP A 68 16.42 36.99 -14.80
N GLU A 69 16.39 38.23 -14.27
CA GLU A 69 15.14 38.95 -14.05
C GLU A 69 14.55 39.51 -15.34
N SER A 70 15.40 39.89 -16.30
CA SER A 70 14.97 40.46 -17.58
C SER A 70 14.66 39.42 -18.64
N ASN A 71 15.27 38.24 -18.57
CA ASN A 71 15.08 37.16 -19.53
C ASN A 71 14.69 35.84 -18.84
N PRO A 72 13.46 35.32 -19.05
CA PRO A 72 13.03 34.05 -18.47
C PRO A 72 13.78 32.83 -19.00
N ASP A 73 14.45 32.94 -20.15
CA ASP A 73 15.21 31.84 -20.77
C ASP A 73 16.60 31.64 -20.12
N ILE A 74 17.05 32.60 -19.29
CA ILE A 74 18.34 32.55 -18.62
C ILE A 74 18.12 32.20 -17.15
N GLU A 75 18.60 31.02 -16.75
CA GLU A 75 18.53 30.60 -15.35
C GLU A 75 19.69 31.16 -14.53
N ARG A 76 19.47 31.28 -13.22
CA ARG A 76 20.55 31.58 -12.30
C ARG A 76 21.45 30.36 -12.09
N CYS A 77 22.77 30.56 -12.10
CA CYS A 77 23.73 29.51 -11.77
C CYS A 77 23.64 29.08 -10.30
N VAL A 78 23.81 27.79 -10.03
CA VAL A 78 23.90 27.24 -8.67
C VAL A 78 25.20 27.73 -8.01
N GLU A 79 25.10 28.27 -6.79
CA GLU A 79 26.26 28.59 -5.96
C GLU A 79 26.63 27.40 -5.05
N TYR A 80 27.92 27.10 -4.99
CA TYR A 80 28.45 26.07 -4.10
C TYR A 80 28.53 26.60 -2.66
N ASP A 81 27.91 25.87 -1.73
CA ASP A 81 28.06 26.06 -0.28
C ASP A 81 28.40 24.73 0.40
N TRP A 82 29.42 24.74 1.27
CA TRP A 82 29.83 23.58 2.06
C TRP A 82 28.74 23.14 3.05
N ALA A 83 27.89 24.06 3.50
CA ALA A 83 26.79 23.76 4.41
C ALA A 83 25.79 22.78 3.76
N ILE A 84 25.56 22.90 2.45
CA ILE A 84 24.69 21.99 1.68
C ILE A 84 25.23 20.56 1.76
N MET A 85 26.54 20.39 1.62
CA MET A 85 27.18 19.07 1.71
C MET A 85 27.03 18.44 3.10
N VAL A 86 27.17 19.24 4.16
CA VAL A 86 26.98 18.79 5.54
C VAL A 86 25.52 18.42 5.80
N ILE A 87 24.57 19.24 5.35
CA ILE A 87 23.13 18.95 5.46
C ILE A 87 22.79 17.67 4.69
N ALA A 88 23.36 17.47 3.49
CA ALA A 88 23.17 16.26 2.70
C ALA A 88 23.71 15.02 3.39
N ALA A 89 24.92 15.08 3.95
CA ALA A 89 25.49 13.98 4.72
C ALA A 89 24.64 13.62 5.95
N MET A 90 24.19 14.63 6.71
CA MET A 90 23.33 14.42 7.88
C MET A 90 21.94 13.88 7.50
N TYR A 91 21.35 14.39 6.42
CA TYR A 91 20.07 13.93 5.89
C TYR A 91 20.15 12.46 5.46
N MET A 92 21.21 12.09 4.74
CA MET A 92 21.49 10.70 4.35
C MET A 92 21.70 9.80 5.56
N LEU A 93 22.45 10.24 6.56
CA LEU A 93 22.72 9.46 7.77
C LEU A 93 21.43 9.19 8.56
N ILE A 94 20.63 10.23 8.82
CA ILE A 94 19.36 10.11 9.56
C ILE A 94 18.39 9.21 8.78
N SER A 95 18.29 9.38 7.47
CA SER A 95 17.37 8.58 6.65
C SER A 95 17.79 7.11 6.55
N ASN A 96 19.09 6.84 6.36
CA ASN A 96 19.58 5.48 6.24
C ASN A 96 19.59 4.72 7.57
N LEU A 97 20.02 5.37 8.67
CA LEU A 97 20.20 4.69 9.96
C LEU A 97 19.02 4.84 10.91
N LEU A 98 18.27 5.93 10.86
CA LEU A 98 17.18 6.16 11.80
C LEU A 98 15.84 5.76 11.18
N LEU A 99 15.56 6.19 9.95
CA LEU A 99 14.26 5.93 9.32
C LEU A 99 14.07 4.45 8.96
N PHE A 100 15.01 3.82 8.25
CA PHE A 100 14.86 2.42 7.85
C PHE A 100 14.83 1.48 9.07
N ASN A 101 15.73 1.68 10.04
CA ASN A 101 15.80 0.85 11.23
C ASN A 101 14.56 1.00 12.12
N LEU A 102 14.01 2.22 12.24
CA LEU A 102 12.76 2.44 12.98
C LEU A 102 11.54 1.89 12.23
N ILE A 103 11.50 2.03 10.89
CA ILE A 103 10.41 1.47 10.07
C ILE A 103 10.40 -0.06 10.14
N ILE A 104 11.57 -0.71 10.03
CA ILE A 104 11.66 -2.17 10.17
C ILE A 104 11.25 -2.60 11.58
N ALA A 105 11.66 -1.86 12.62
CA ALA A 105 11.25 -2.15 13.99
C ALA A 105 9.73 -2.04 14.15
N LEU A 106 9.10 -1.02 13.57
CA LEU A 106 7.65 -0.84 13.58
C LEU A 106 6.93 -1.95 12.80
N PHE A 107 7.44 -2.32 11.63
CA PHE A 107 6.89 -3.44 10.87
C PHE A 107 7.02 -4.74 11.64
N SER A 108 8.17 -5.01 12.27
CA SER A 108 8.38 -6.21 13.08
C SER A 108 7.45 -6.24 14.30
N TYR A 109 7.23 -5.09 14.94
CA TYR A 109 6.31 -4.93 16.06
C TYR A 109 4.85 -5.19 15.63
N ARG A 110 4.40 -4.52 14.57
CA ARG A 110 3.04 -4.69 14.03
C ARG A 110 2.82 -6.06 13.40
N PHE A 111 3.85 -6.65 12.79
CA PHE A 111 3.77 -7.99 12.20
C PHE A 111 3.53 -9.02 13.30
N LYS A 112 4.18 -8.92 14.47
CA LYS A 112 3.91 -9.82 15.60
C LYS A 112 2.47 -9.72 16.11
N GLU A 113 1.94 -8.50 16.22
CA GLU A 113 0.56 -8.25 16.65
C GLU A 113 -0.47 -8.74 15.60
N VAL A 114 -0.18 -8.52 14.31
CA VAL A 114 -1.06 -8.88 13.19
C VAL A 114 -1.00 -10.37 12.87
N GLN A 115 0.16 -11.02 12.96
CA GLN A 115 0.35 -12.44 12.63
C GLN A 115 -0.54 -13.36 13.48
N ASN A 116 -0.60 -13.12 14.79
CA ASN A 116 -1.43 -13.92 15.70
C ASN A 116 -2.94 -13.83 15.36
N ASN A 117 -3.39 -12.66 14.90
CA ASN A 117 -4.78 -12.46 14.49
C ASN A 117 -5.04 -13.01 13.08
N SER A 118 -4.08 -12.86 12.16
CA SER A 118 -4.14 -13.36 10.79
C SER A 118 -4.10 -14.89 10.73
N ASP A 119 -3.32 -15.57 11.57
CA ASP A 119 -3.24 -17.03 11.62
C ASP A 119 -4.56 -17.66 12.07
N ARG A 120 -5.22 -17.04 13.07
CA ARG A 120 -6.56 -17.45 13.53
C ARG A 120 -7.59 -17.24 12.42
N LEU A 121 -7.53 -16.12 11.73
CA LEU A 121 -8.43 -15.79 10.64
C LEU A 121 -8.23 -16.70 9.42
N TRP A 122 -6.98 -16.97 9.03
CA TRP A 122 -6.66 -17.88 7.94
C TRP A 122 -7.12 -19.31 8.25
N LYS A 123 -6.95 -19.79 9.49
CA LYS A 123 -7.49 -21.08 9.92
C LYS A 123 -9.01 -21.12 9.86
N TYR A 124 -9.69 -20.05 10.27
CA TYR A 124 -11.14 -19.92 10.17
C TYR A 124 -11.62 -19.97 8.71
N TRP A 125 -11.04 -19.13 7.84
CA TRP A 125 -11.36 -19.13 6.42
C TRP A 125 -11.06 -20.47 5.78
N ARG A 126 -9.90 -21.08 6.05
CA ARG A 126 -9.55 -22.40 5.56
C ARG A 126 -10.57 -23.46 5.97
N PHE A 127 -11.03 -23.43 7.21
CA PHE A 127 -12.07 -24.34 7.67
C PHE A 127 -13.41 -24.11 6.95
N ALA A 128 -13.85 -22.85 6.85
CA ALA A 128 -15.08 -22.48 6.15
C ALA A 128 -15.03 -22.90 4.67
N THR A 129 -13.90 -22.65 4.00
CA THR A 129 -13.64 -23.07 2.62
C THR A 129 -13.69 -24.58 2.50
N ILE A 130 -12.94 -25.33 3.30
CA ILE A 130 -12.94 -26.80 3.24
C ILE A 130 -14.34 -27.37 3.49
N LYS A 131 -15.10 -26.82 4.45
CA LYS A 131 -16.48 -27.22 4.72
C LYS A 131 -17.41 -26.97 3.52
N ASP A 132 -17.25 -25.83 2.85
CA ASP A 132 -18.03 -25.50 1.67
C ASP A 132 -17.69 -26.43 0.48
N TYR A 133 -16.41 -26.76 0.29
CA TYR A 133 -15.98 -27.73 -0.73
C TYR A 133 -16.33 -29.19 -0.39
N SER A 134 -16.42 -29.57 0.88
CA SER A 134 -16.81 -30.94 1.27
C SER A 134 -18.25 -31.28 0.89
N THR A 135 -19.12 -30.27 0.72
CA THR A 135 -20.52 -30.48 0.35
C THR A 135 -20.78 -30.25 -1.15
N ARG A 136 -19.83 -29.63 -1.86
CA ARG A 136 -19.94 -29.32 -3.30
C ARG A 136 -19.08 -30.28 -4.11
N LEU A 137 -19.66 -30.93 -5.12
CA LEU A 137 -18.86 -31.69 -6.08
C LEU A 137 -17.96 -30.72 -6.87
N PRO A 138 -16.76 -31.16 -7.30
CA PRO A 138 -15.87 -30.33 -8.12
C PRO A 138 -16.62 -29.79 -9.34
N VAL A 139 -16.27 -28.56 -9.74
CA VAL A 139 -16.94 -27.74 -10.77
C VAL A 139 -17.49 -28.51 -11.99
N PRO A 140 -16.78 -29.48 -12.62
CA PRO A 140 -17.33 -30.25 -13.75
C PRO A 140 -18.51 -31.18 -13.41
N PHE A 141 -18.69 -31.60 -12.15
CA PHE A 141 -19.74 -32.55 -11.73
C PHE A 141 -20.89 -31.92 -10.93
N ASN A 142 -20.87 -30.60 -10.71
CA ASN A 142 -21.90 -29.89 -9.95
C ASN A 142 -23.30 -30.00 -10.60
N VAL A 143 -23.37 -30.08 -11.94
CA VAL A 143 -24.64 -30.20 -12.68
C VAL A 143 -25.32 -31.55 -12.43
N PHE A 144 -24.55 -32.65 -12.39
CA PHE A 144 -25.09 -33.99 -12.11
C PHE A 144 -25.67 -34.10 -10.70
N SER A 145 -25.04 -33.44 -9.73
CA SER A 145 -25.53 -33.33 -8.35
C SER A 145 -26.91 -32.68 -8.29
N HIS A 146 -27.10 -31.55 -8.98
CA HIS A 146 -28.39 -30.87 -9.05
C HIS A 146 -29.47 -31.72 -9.73
N ILE A 147 -29.13 -32.45 -10.79
CA ILE A 147 -30.06 -33.36 -11.49
C ILE A 147 -30.50 -34.51 -10.57
N ILE A 148 -29.56 -35.19 -9.91
CA ILE A 148 -29.86 -36.30 -9.00
C ILE A 148 -30.67 -35.81 -7.79
N ASN A 149 -30.36 -34.65 -7.22
CA ASN A 149 -31.10 -34.10 -6.09
C ASN A 149 -32.52 -33.66 -6.51
N CYS A 150 -32.68 -33.10 -7.71
CA CYS A 150 -34.00 -32.76 -8.27
C CYS A 150 -34.87 -34.01 -8.47
N ILE A 151 -34.30 -35.08 -9.05
CA ILE A 151 -34.96 -36.39 -9.18
C ILE A 151 -35.30 -36.98 -7.80
N THR A 152 -34.37 -36.90 -6.85
CA THR A 152 -34.55 -37.42 -5.49
C THR A 152 -35.63 -36.64 -4.72
N ILE A 153 -35.73 -35.32 -4.88
CA ILE A 153 -36.78 -34.48 -4.27
C ILE A 153 -38.13 -34.80 -4.90
N CYS A 154 -38.20 -34.94 -6.23
CA CYS A 154 -39.42 -35.37 -6.92
C CYS A 154 -39.86 -36.78 -6.51
N CYS A 155 -38.94 -37.72 -6.31
CA CYS A 155 -39.23 -39.08 -5.86
C CYS A 155 -39.51 -39.18 -4.35
N LYS A 156 -38.85 -38.37 -3.50
CA LYS A 156 -39.07 -38.33 -2.04
C LYS A 156 -40.39 -37.66 -1.66
N ARG A 157 -40.92 -36.76 -2.49
CA ARG A 157 -42.30 -36.24 -2.35
C ARG A 157 -43.34 -37.35 -2.36
N ASN A 158 -43.01 -38.51 -2.93
CA ASN A 158 -43.84 -39.71 -2.93
C ASN A 158 -43.51 -40.72 -1.82
N LYS A 159 -42.45 -40.51 -1.02
CA LYS A 159 -41.93 -41.57 -0.12
C LYS A 159 -41.02 -41.09 1.03
N GLN A 160 -41.49 -40.30 2.00
CA GLN A 160 -40.93 -40.25 3.38
C GLN A 160 -42.04 -39.76 4.33
N ASN A 161 -42.48 -40.39 5.43
CA ASN A 161 -42.04 -41.44 6.35
C ASN A 161 -40.89 -42.38 5.93
N SER A 162 -39.67 -42.07 6.34
CA SER A 162 -38.89 -42.97 7.21
C SER A 162 -37.57 -42.31 7.63
N LYS A 163 -37.37 -42.29 8.96
CA LYS A 163 -36.25 -41.78 9.72
C LYS A 163 -34.99 -42.64 9.48
N LYS A 164 -33.90 -42.05 8.98
CA LYS A 164 -32.53 -42.60 9.16
C LYS A 164 -31.37 -41.65 8.84
N THR A 165 -31.60 -40.42 8.34
CA THR A 165 -30.54 -39.44 8.01
C THR A 165 -30.22 -38.45 9.15
N ASN A 166 -30.98 -38.45 10.25
CA ASN A 166 -30.82 -37.44 11.30
C ASN A 166 -29.66 -37.73 12.26
N ASP A 167 -29.38 -39.01 12.57
CA ASP A 167 -28.37 -39.40 13.56
C ASP A 167 -26.94 -38.98 13.14
N THR A 168 -26.57 -39.23 11.88
CA THR A 168 -25.22 -38.92 11.39
C THR A 168 -24.98 -37.41 11.25
N ARG A 169 -26.02 -36.64 10.85
CA ARG A 169 -25.95 -35.17 10.76
C ARG A 169 -25.88 -34.51 12.13
N GLU A 170 -26.51 -35.09 13.14
CA GLU A 170 -26.51 -34.58 14.50
C GLU A 170 -25.16 -34.79 15.19
N GLU A 171 -24.52 -35.92 14.96
CA GLU A 171 -23.16 -36.19 15.46
C GLU A 171 -22.11 -35.29 14.80
N GLU A 172 -22.18 -35.08 13.49
CA GLU A 172 -21.31 -34.13 12.76
C GLU A 172 -21.53 -32.69 13.21
N ASN A 173 -22.78 -32.27 13.40
CA ASN A 173 -23.10 -30.94 13.93
C ASN A 173 -22.62 -30.75 15.38
N ASN A 174 -22.65 -31.79 16.20
CA ASN A 174 -22.12 -31.74 17.57
C ASN A 174 -20.58 -31.67 17.59
N ARG A 175 -19.89 -32.38 16.68
CA ARG A 175 -18.43 -32.20 16.49
C ARG A 175 -18.09 -30.80 16.00
N LEU A 176 -18.91 -30.26 15.09
CA LEU A 176 -18.75 -28.90 14.58
C LEU A 176 -18.96 -27.84 15.68
N LYS A 177 -19.99 -28.01 16.52
CA LYS A 177 -20.24 -27.14 17.67
C LYS A 177 -19.07 -27.14 18.64
N LYS A 178 -18.51 -28.31 18.97
CA LYS A 178 -17.30 -28.43 19.80
C LYS A 178 -16.09 -27.73 19.18
N CYS A 179 -15.91 -27.80 17.86
CA CYS A 179 -14.82 -27.08 17.18
C CYS A 179 -15.02 -25.56 17.20
N ILE A 180 -16.27 -25.08 17.09
CA ILE A 180 -16.61 -23.66 17.17
C ILE A 180 -16.43 -23.14 18.60
N GLU A 181 -16.80 -23.91 19.60
CA GLU A 181 -16.63 -23.58 21.02
C GLU A 181 -15.15 -23.61 21.46
N ALA A 182 -14.35 -24.53 20.92
CA ALA A 182 -12.91 -24.60 21.17
C ALA A 182 -12.13 -23.41 20.57
N TYR A 183 -12.71 -22.71 19.59
CA TYR A 183 -12.18 -21.48 19.01
C TYR A 183 -13.20 -20.34 19.21
N PRO A 184 -13.35 -19.81 20.45
CA PRO A 184 -14.31 -18.74 20.73
C PRO A 184 -13.96 -17.52 19.89
N PHE A 185 -14.73 -17.32 18.84
CA PHE A 185 -14.55 -16.24 17.90
C PHE A 185 -15.06 -14.94 18.56
N GLN A 186 -14.17 -14.01 18.91
CA GLN A 186 -14.57 -12.71 19.47
C GLN A 186 -15.31 -11.90 18.38
N PRO A 187 -16.64 -11.68 18.47
CA PRO A 187 -17.43 -11.09 17.38
C PRO A 187 -16.98 -9.67 17.01
N GLU A 188 -16.34 -8.96 17.95
CA GLU A 188 -15.75 -7.65 17.69
C GLU A 188 -14.64 -7.67 16.63
N THR A 189 -13.91 -8.78 16.50
CA THR A 189 -12.83 -8.88 15.51
C THR A 189 -13.37 -9.11 14.11
N LEU A 190 -14.47 -9.85 13.92
CA LEU A 190 -15.10 -10.00 12.59
C LEU A 190 -15.66 -8.68 12.10
N ILE A 191 -16.34 -7.91 12.96
CA ILE A 191 -16.97 -6.64 12.56
C ILE A 191 -15.88 -5.62 12.19
N LYS A 192 -14.80 -5.54 12.98
CA LYS A 192 -13.64 -4.68 12.70
C LYS A 192 -12.86 -5.11 11.46
N LEU A 193 -12.82 -6.42 11.15
CA LEU A 193 -12.16 -6.94 9.95
C LEU A 193 -13.06 -6.82 8.71
N GLN A 194 -14.34 -7.11 8.81
CA GLN A 194 -15.31 -6.88 7.75
C GLN A 194 -15.39 -5.40 7.41
N SER A 195 -15.37 -4.49 8.38
CA SER A 195 -15.33 -3.05 8.09
C SER A 195 -14.01 -2.63 7.41
N LYS A 196 -12.88 -3.26 7.78
CA LYS A 196 -11.56 -2.98 7.20
C LYS A 196 -11.38 -3.56 5.79
N TYR A 197 -11.97 -4.73 5.51
CA TYR A 197 -11.93 -5.39 4.19
C TYR A 197 -13.08 -4.96 3.26
N ALA A 198 -14.25 -4.58 3.77
CA ALA A 198 -15.34 -4.00 2.99
C ALA A 198 -14.96 -2.65 2.37
N ASN A 199 -13.99 -1.95 2.97
CA ASN A 199 -13.42 -0.72 2.43
C ASN A 199 -12.39 -0.96 1.31
N SER A 200 -11.84 -2.18 1.21
CA SER A 200 -11.00 -2.59 0.08
C SER A 200 -11.89 -3.17 -1.02
N ARG A 201 -12.29 -2.28 -1.94
CA ARG A 201 -12.83 -2.38 -3.33
C ARG A 201 -12.87 -3.73 -4.10
N LEU A 202 -12.99 -4.88 -3.45
CA LEU A 202 -12.97 -6.23 -4.02
C LEU A 202 -14.30 -6.97 -3.81
N TYR A 203 -15.14 -6.54 -2.86
CA TYR A 203 -16.43 -7.17 -2.62
C TYR A 203 -17.53 -6.75 -3.61
N SER A 204 -17.40 -5.58 -4.25
CA SER A 204 -18.35 -5.14 -5.28
C SER A 204 -18.21 -5.87 -6.61
N GLU A 205 -17.09 -6.57 -6.84
CA GLU A 205 -16.90 -7.38 -8.05
C GLU A 205 -17.36 -8.83 -7.85
N MET A 206 -17.24 -9.39 -6.63
CA MET A 206 -17.68 -10.76 -6.35
C MET A 206 -19.22 -10.94 -6.33
N THR A 207 -19.99 -9.90 -6.04
CA THR A 207 -21.47 -9.96 -6.07
C THR A 207 -22.07 -9.64 -7.43
N LYS A 208 -21.27 -9.25 -8.43
CA LYS A 208 -21.74 -9.05 -9.81
C LYS A 208 -21.59 -10.28 -10.70
N GLN A 209 -21.04 -11.38 -10.18
CA GLN A 209 -20.92 -12.67 -10.88
C GLN A 209 -21.80 -13.78 -10.30
N PHE A 210 -22.75 -13.44 -9.41
CA PHE A 210 -23.85 -14.31 -9.00
C PHE A 210 -25.19 -13.68 -9.32
#